data_AF-A0A535CR53-F1
#
_entry.id   AF-A0A535CR53-F1
#
_cell.length_a   1.000
_cell.length_b   1.000
_cell.length_c   1.000
_cell.angle_alpha   90.00
_cell.angle_beta   90.00
_cell.angle_gamma   90.00
#
_symmetry.space_group_name_H-M   'P 1'
#
loop_
_entity.id
_entity.type
_entity.pdbx_description
1 polymer ?
#
loop_
_entity_poly.entity_id
_entity_poly.type
_entity_poly.pdbx_seq_one_letter_code
_entity_poly.pdbx_strand_id
1 'polypeptide(L)' 'MDFALTEHQELIRKEVAALARSFSLEYWLEKDRKAEYPWEFVQAFAAGGWLGMIIPEEYGGSGLGVTEASIMLHEICA' A
#
# COMPACT_ATOMS: atom_id res chain seq x y z
N MET A 1 -17.91 -19.56 -10.33
CA MET A 1 -16.65 -18.88 -9.96
C MET A 1 -17.06 -17.61 -9.24
N ASP A 2 -16.53 -17.39 -8.05
CA ASP A 2 -16.75 -16.15 -7.31
C ASP A 2 -15.53 -15.25 -7.50
N PHE A 3 -15.77 -13.99 -7.85
CA PHE A 3 -14.75 -12.98 -8.14
C PHE A 3 -14.78 -11.85 -7.11
N ALA A 4 -15.64 -11.94 -6.09
CA ALA A 4 -15.67 -10.98 -5.01
C ALA A 4 -14.38 -11.06 -4.17
N LEU A 5 -13.95 -9.91 -3.66
CA LEU A 5 -12.90 -9.87 -2.65
C LEU A 5 -13.41 -10.50 -1.35
N THR A 6 -12.51 -11.18 -0.64
CA THR A 6 -12.81 -11.63 0.72
C THR A 6 -12.94 -10.45 1.68
N GLU A 7 -13.54 -10.65 2.85
CA GLU A 7 -13.64 -9.59 3.87
C GLU A 7 -12.26 -9.05 4.28
N HIS A 8 -11.25 -9.92 4.34
CA HIS A 8 -9.88 -9.53 4.65
C HIS A 8 -9.26 -8.67 3.53
N GLN A 9 -9.47 -9.06 2.27
CA GLN A 9 -9.01 -8.29 1.11
C GLN A 9 -9.72 -6.93 1.00
N GLU A 10 -11.01 -6.88 1.34
CA GLU A 10 -11.78 -5.64 1.43
C GLU A 10 -11.24 -4.71 2.52
N LEU A 11 -10.83 -5.25 3.66
CA LEU A 11 -10.19 -4.48 4.72
C LEU A 11 -8.85 -3.90 4.25
N ILE A 12 -7.99 -4.72 3.63
CA ILE A 12 -6.71 -4.26 3.06
C ILE A 12 -6.96 -3.12 2.06
N ARG A 13 -7.91 -3.30 1.15
CA ARG A 13 -8.28 -2.28 0.16
C ARG A 13 -8.61 -0.95 0.83
N LYS A 14 -9.49 -0.96 1.84
CA LYS A 14 -9.95 0.25 2.53
C LYS A 14 -8.81 0.96 3.28
N GLU A 15 -8.00 0.21 4.02
CA GLU A 15 -6.91 0.77 4.82
C GLU A 15 -5.81 1.37 3.94
N VAL A 16 -5.42 0.65 2.87
CA VAL A 16 -4.44 1.16 1.90
C VAL A 16 -4.97 2.40 1.19
N ALA A 17 -6.22 2.40 0.75
CA ALA A 17 -6.83 3.56 0.08
C ALA A 17 -6.88 4.78 1.02
N ALA A 18 -7.20 4.58 2.30
CA ALA A 18 -7.21 5.65 3.29
C ALA A 18 -5.80 6.25 3.48
N LEU A 19 -4.77 5.40 3.60
CA LEU A 19 -3.39 5.85 3.73
C LEU A 19 -2.89 6.55 2.46
N ALA A 20 -3.12 5.98 1.28
CA ALA A 20 -2.73 6.57 0.00
C ALA A 20 -3.33 7.97 -0.18
N ARG A 21 -4.63 8.14 0.13
CA ARG A 21 -5.34 9.43 0.03
C ARG A 21 -4.87 10.50 1.02
N SER A 22 -4.09 10.13 2.04
CA SER A 22 -3.47 11.12 2.92
C SER A 22 -2.37 11.92 2.23
N PHE A 23 -1.86 11.44 1.09
CA PHE A 23 -0.88 12.13 0.25
C PHE A 23 -1.60 12.86 -0.89
N SER A 24 -1.51 14.18 -0.88
CA SER A 24 -2.21 15.03 -1.85
C SER A 24 -1.53 15.04 -3.21
N LEU A 25 -2.26 15.50 -4.24
CA LEU A 25 -1.68 15.76 -5.56
C LEU A 25 -0.51 16.77 -5.49
N GLU A 26 -0.62 17.79 -4.64
CA GLU A 26 0.45 18.80 -4.51
C GLU A 26 1.74 18.18 -3.97
N TYR A 27 1.65 17.25 -3.00
CA TYR A 27 2.82 16.51 -2.52
C TYR A 27 3.51 15.77 -3.67
N TRP A 28 2.76 15.06 -4.51
CA TRP A 28 3.32 14.33 -5.65
C TRP A 28 3.94 15.25 -6.71
N LEU A 29 3.27 16.38 -7.01
CA LEU A 29 3.80 17.39 -7.92
C LEU A 29 5.10 18.02 -7.41
N GLU A 30 5.21 18.24 -6.10
CA GLU A 30 6.43 18.76 -5.49
C GLU A 30 7.58 17.76 -5.58
N LYS A 31 7.33 16.48 -5.27
CA LYS A 31 8.35 15.42 -5.40
C LYS A 31 8.84 15.26 -6.84
N ASP A 32 7.93 15.30 -7.81
CA ASP A 32 8.26 15.26 -9.24
C ASP A 32 9.13 16.46 -9.67
N ARG A 33 8.69 17.69 -9.37
CA ARG A 33 9.43 18.93 -9.70
C ARG A 33 10.85 18.95 -9.15
N LYS A 34 11.06 18.35 -7.97
CA LYS A 34 12.36 18.30 -7.29
C LYS A 34 13.17 17.04 -7.60
N ALA A 35 12.61 16.09 -8.34
CA ALA A 35 13.18 14.75 -8.55
C ALA A 35 13.55 14.06 -7.21
N GLU A 36 12.68 14.17 -6.22
CA GLU A 36 12.89 13.62 -4.88
C GLU A 36 12.16 12.29 -4.70
N TYR A 37 12.82 11.37 -3.98
CA TYR A 37 12.16 10.14 -3.56
C TYR A 37 11.12 10.44 -2.47
N PRO A 38 9.91 9.85 -2.53
CA PRO A 38 8.81 10.14 -1.61
C PRO A 38 8.99 9.42 -0.26
N TRP A 39 10.03 9.76 0.49
CA TRP A 39 10.38 9.10 1.76
C TRP A 39 9.25 9.10 2.77
N GLU A 40 8.48 10.18 2.86
CA GLU A 40 7.36 10.32 3.79
C GLU A 40 6.25 9.30 3.48
N PHE A 41 5.96 9.11 2.19
CA PHE A 41 5.04 8.06 1.72
C PHE A 41 5.55 6.66 2.09
N VAL A 42 6.81 6.37 1.76
CA VAL A 42 7.41 5.05 2.00
C VAL A 42 7.47 4.75 3.49
N GLN A 43 7.83 5.72 4.33
CA GLN A 43 7.85 5.57 5.78
C GLN A 43 6.46 5.33 6.35
N ALA A 44 5.44 6.03 5.86
CA ALA A 44 4.06 5.81 6.28
C ALA A 44 3.58 4.39 5.92
N PHE A 45 3.89 3.93 4.71
CA PHE A 45 3.56 2.57 4.28
C PHE A 45 4.35 1.49 5.05
N ALA A 46 5.62 1.74 5.35
CA ALA A 46 6.44 0.86 6.17
C ALA A 46 5.92 0.75 7.60
N ALA A 47 5.55 1.88 8.21
CA ALA A 47 4.99 1.92 9.56
C ALA A 47 3.64 1.17 9.65
N GLY A 48 2.87 1.15 8.55
CA GLY A 48 1.66 0.35 8.43
C GLY A 48 1.89 -1.13 8.12
N GLY A 49 3.14 -1.58 7.96
CA GLY A 49 3.49 -2.97 7.64
C GLY A 49 3.27 -3.37 6.18
N TRP A 50 2.85 -2.44 5.31
CA TRP A 50 2.43 -2.73 3.94
C TRP A 50 3.56 -3.17 3.02
N LEU A 51 4.80 -2.79 3.30
CA LEU A 51 5.97 -3.12 2.47
C LEU A 51 6.50 -4.54 2.68
N GLY A 52 6.08 -5.22 3.75
CA GLY A 52 6.47 -6.59 4.09
C GLY A 52 5.40 -7.63 3.76
N MET A 53 4.40 -7.27 2.95
CA MET A 53 3.16 -8.04 2.82
C MET A 53 3.37 -9.52 2.41
N ILE A 54 4.22 -9.75 1.41
CA ILE A 54 4.54 -11.09 0.88
C ILE A 54 5.75 -11.75 1.54
N ILE A 55 6.35 -11.07 2.52
CA ILE A 55 7.50 -11.60 3.24
C ILE A 55 6.99 -12.52 4.35
N PRO A 56 7.58 -13.70 4.56
CA PRO A 56 7.22 -14.57 5.67
C PRO A 56 7.34 -13.88 7.04
N GLU A 57 6.48 -14.27 7.98
CA GLU A 57 6.46 -13.70 9.33
C GLU A 57 7.79 -13.88 10.08
N GLU A 58 8.52 -14.97 9.83
CA GLU A 58 9.85 -15.22 10.42
C GLU A 58 10.91 -14.15 10.08
N TYR A 59 10.68 -13.39 9.00
CA TYR A 59 11.52 -12.26 8.59
C TYR A 59 10.87 -10.90 8.88
N GLY A 60 9.78 -10.86 9.66
CA GLY A 60 9.07 -9.64 10.04
C GLY A 60 8.05 -9.15 9.01
N GLY A 61 7.62 -10.00 8.06
CA GLY A 61 6.54 -9.68 7.13
C GLY A 61 5.16 -10.15 7.59
N SER A 62 4.16 -10.05 6.70
CA SER A 62 2.78 -10.46 6.98
C SER A 62 2.41 -11.85 6.47
N GLY A 63 3.29 -12.50 5.69
CA GLY A 63 3.03 -13.84 5.13
C GLY A 63 1.82 -13.93 4.19
N LEU A 64 1.34 -12.79 3.67
CA LEU A 64 0.18 -12.73 2.77
C LEU A 64 0.57 -13.08 1.32
N GLY A 65 -0.45 -13.22 0.47
CA GLY A 65 -0.30 -13.61 -0.92
C GLY A 65 -0.10 -12.45 -1.89
N VAL A 66 0.17 -12.82 -3.16
CA VAL A 66 0.31 -11.87 -4.27
C VAL A 66 -1.00 -11.14 -4.57
N THR A 67 -2.16 -11.74 -4.27
CA THR A 67 -3.46 -11.09 -4.45
C THR A 67 -3.60 -9.86 -3.55
N GLU A 68 -3.28 -10.00 -2.26
CA GLU A 68 -3.31 -8.89 -1.30
C GLU A 68 -2.33 -7.79 -1.70
N ALA A 69 -1.12 -8.16 -2.12
CA ALA A 69 -0.12 -7.22 -2.63
C ALA A 69 -0.60 -6.48 -3.88
N SER A 70 -1.32 -7.16 -4.77
CA SER A 70 -1.88 -6.56 -5.98
C SER A 70 -3.00 -5.58 -5.67
N ILE A 71 -3.85 -5.88 -4.69
CA ILE A 71 -4.89 -4.97 -4.20
C ILE A 71 -4.24 -3.71 -3.61
N MET A 72 -3.22 -3.87 -2.78
CA MET A 72 -2.49 -2.74 -2.19
C MET A 72 -1.89 -1.83 -3.27
N LEU A 73 -1.17 -2.40 -4.25
CA LEU A 73 -0.59 -1.62 -5.35
C LEU A 73 -1.67 -0.96 -6.22
N HIS A 74 -2.81 -1.62 -6.43
CA HIS A 74 -3.92 -1.05 -7.19
C HIS A 74 -4.48 0.20 -6.49
N GLU A 75 -4.73 0.14 -5.18
CA GLU A 75 -5.28 1.28 -4.43
C GLU A 75 -4.31 2.45 -4.29
N ILE A 76 -2.99 2.23 -4.36
CA ILE A 76 -2.01 3.33 -4.41
C ILE A 76 -2.18 4.15 -5.70
N CYS A 77 -2.58 3.51 -6.81
CA CYS A 77 -2.67 4.11 -8.13
C CYS A 77 -4.10 4.53 -8.53
N ALA A 78 -5.10 4.28 -7.69
CA ALA A 78 -6.52 4.47 -7.97
C ALA A 78 -7.00 5.92 -7.77
#